data_AF-A0A9E3KZF5-F1
#
_entry.id   AF-A0A9E3KZF5-F1
#
_cell.length_a   1.000
_cell.length_b   1.000
_cell.length_c   1.000
_cell.angle_alpha   90.00
_cell.angle_beta   90.00
_cell.angle_gamma   90.00
#
_symmetry.space_group_name_H-M   'P 1'
#
loop_
_entity.id
_entity.type
_entity.pdbx_description
1 polymer ?
#
loop_
_entity_poly.entity_id
_entity_poly.type
_entity_poly.pdbx_seq_one_letter_code
_entity_poly.pdbx_strand_id
1 'polypeptide(L)'
;MVRWSRGRRRRASIGEDADAQVALPPARICSGRQAHADLYVTQGHALLFEDVLIPAGCLVNDRTISHYPAHQYDQLEFFHLKLETHDVVFAEGAPCETLLRVDETMSNFADYFRSHGTAEAPSQHCARLLCNGPLTELRTRGRSLLSPWLGLQRFDEIRMRIELRALADCCAGGACVGRQRNDGREYAYS
;
A
#
# COMPACT_ATOMS: atom_id res chain seq x y z
N MET A 1 17.97 -5.72 -12.01
CA MET A 1 17.18 -6.97 -12.26
C MET A 1 15.77 -6.81 -11.67
N VAL A 2 14.71 -7.26 -12.35
CA VAL A 2 13.31 -7.19 -11.86
C VAL A 2 12.89 -8.56 -11.31
N ARG A 3 12.29 -8.60 -10.11
CA ARG A 3 11.77 -9.81 -9.48
C ARG A 3 10.35 -9.57 -8.99
N TRP A 4 9.55 -10.63 -8.90
CA TRP A 4 8.18 -10.57 -8.38
C TRP A 4 8.08 -11.35 -7.08
N SER A 5 7.32 -10.82 -6.12
CA SER A 5 6.86 -11.55 -4.96
C SER A 5 5.34 -11.58 -4.88
N ARG A 6 4.80 -12.59 -4.20
CA ARG A 6 3.36 -12.84 -4.14
C ARG A 6 2.93 -12.99 -2.70
N GLY A 7 2.05 -12.10 -2.24
CA GLY A 7 1.27 -12.27 -1.02
C GLY A 7 -0.06 -12.94 -1.32
N ARG A 8 -0.56 -13.75 -0.37
CA ARG A 8 -1.89 -14.37 -0.47
C ARG A 8 -2.62 -14.12 0.84
N ARG A 9 -3.80 -13.52 0.78
CA ARG A 9 -4.70 -13.36 1.92
C ARG A 9 -5.88 -14.31 1.73
N ARG A 10 -6.17 -15.13 2.75
CA ARG A 10 -7.39 -15.95 2.80
C ARG A 10 -8.38 -15.31 3.76
N ARG A 11 -9.67 -15.50 3.49
CA ARG A 11 -10.72 -15.24 4.48
C ARG A 11 -10.45 -16.12 5.70
N ALA A 12 -10.39 -15.54 6.90
CA ALA A 12 -10.39 -16.32 8.13
C ALA A 12 -11.73 -17.08 8.20
N SER A 13 -11.67 -18.41 8.37
CA SER A 13 -12.87 -19.18 8.69
C SER A 13 -13.34 -18.79 10.10
N ILE A 14 -14.65 -18.82 10.35
CA ILE A 14 -15.17 -18.60 11.69
C ILE A 14 -14.69 -19.77 12.55
N GLY A 15 -13.63 -19.58 13.34
CA GLY A 15 -13.11 -20.58 14.28
C GLY A 15 -11.61 -20.87 14.23
N GLU A 16 -10.84 -20.32 13.29
CA GLU A 16 -9.37 -20.46 13.29
C GLU A 16 -8.70 -19.21 13.89
N ASP A 17 -7.74 -19.43 14.79
CA ASP A 17 -6.99 -18.41 15.52
C ASP A 17 -6.50 -17.30 14.59
N ALA A 18 -7.14 -16.14 14.73
CA ALA A 18 -6.85 -14.96 13.94
C ALA A 18 -5.50 -14.39 14.35
N ASP A 19 -4.44 -14.84 13.68
CA ASP A 19 -3.14 -14.18 13.75
C ASP A 19 -3.34 -12.71 13.32
N ALA A 20 -3.17 -11.80 14.28
CA ALA A 20 -3.80 -10.48 14.31
C ALA A 20 -3.26 -9.49 13.25
N GLN A 21 -2.34 -9.93 12.38
CA GLN A 21 -1.86 -9.16 11.24
C GLN A 21 -2.74 -9.30 9.98
N VAL A 22 -3.78 -10.15 9.99
CA VAL A 22 -4.58 -10.52 8.81
C VAL A 22 -5.86 -9.68 8.59
N ALA A 23 -6.28 -8.78 9.50
CA ALA A 23 -7.68 -8.30 9.47
C ALA A 23 -7.98 -6.99 8.69
N LEU A 24 -7.00 -6.20 8.29
CA LEU A 24 -7.29 -4.88 7.70
C LEU A 24 -7.66 -4.98 6.20
N PRO A 25 -8.78 -4.39 5.74
CA PRO A 25 -9.19 -4.43 4.35
C PRO A 25 -8.18 -3.69 3.45
N PRO A 26 -7.95 -4.14 2.20
CA PRO A 26 -7.06 -3.46 1.28
C PRO A 26 -7.49 -2.01 1.04
N ALA A 27 -6.56 -1.16 0.66
CA ALA A 27 -6.87 0.20 0.26
C ALA A 27 -7.18 0.23 -1.25
N ARG A 28 -8.32 0.83 -1.61
CA ARG A 28 -8.67 1.18 -2.98
C ARG A 28 -8.36 2.65 -3.19
N ILE A 29 -7.51 2.93 -4.17
CA ILE A 29 -7.23 4.26 -4.70
C ILE A 29 -8.14 4.40 -5.92
N CYS A 30 -9.12 5.30 -5.85
CA CYS A 30 -10.07 5.53 -6.92
C CYS A 30 -9.35 6.10 -8.15
N SER A 31 -9.78 5.65 -9.32
CA SER A 31 -9.46 6.27 -10.61
C SER A 31 -9.78 7.77 -10.57
N GLY A 32 -8.89 8.56 -11.16
CA GLY A 32 -8.94 10.01 -11.12
C GLY A 32 -7.56 10.62 -11.31
N ARG A 33 -7.24 11.64 -10.52
CA ARG A 33 -5.96 12.38 -10.65
C ARG A 33 -4.75 11.61 -10.13
N GLN A 34 -4.95 10.62 -9.26
CA GLN A 34 -3.85 9.83 -8.69
C GLN A 34 -3.57 8.55 -9.49
N ALA A 35 -4.60 7.91 -10.03
CA ALA A 35 -4.48 6.68 -10.80
C ALA A 35 -5.44 6.72 -12.00
N HIS A 36 -5.03 6.19 -13.15
CA HIS A 36 -5.85 6.12 -14.36
C HIS A 36 -6.97 5.07 -14.25
N ALA A 37 -6.78 4.06 -13.41
CA ALA A 37 -7.78 3.06 -13.05
C ALA A 37 -7.82 2.89 -11.53
N ASP A 38 -8.86 2.23 -11.03
CA ASP A 38 -8.93 1.87 -9.60
C ASP A 38 -7.76 0.95 -9.27
N LEU A 39 -6.94 1.34 -8.29
CA LEU A 39 -5.76 0.60 -7.85
C LEU A 39 -5.99 0.05 -6.44
N TYR A 40 -5.73 -1.25 -6.26
CA TYR A 40 -5.93 -1.95 -5.00
C TYR A 40 -4.60 -2.41 -4.43
N VAL A 41 -4.26 -1.89 -3.25
CA VAL A 41 -2.97 -2.15 -2.60
C VAL A 41 -3.19 -2.63 -1.17
N THR A 42 -2.18 -3.29 -0.59
CA THR A 42 -2.18 -3.55 0.85
C THR A 42 -2.08 -2.24 1.62
N GLN A 43 -2.59 -2.18 2.85
CA GLN A 43 -2.53 -0.93 3.63
C GLN A 43 -1.11 -0.46 3.94
N GLY A 44 -0.16 -1.41 4.03
CA GLY A 44 1.24 -1.12 4.28
C GLY A 44 2.01 -0.65 3.05
N HIS A 45 1.44 -0.78 1.86
CA HIS A 45 2.09 -0.37 0.61
C HIS A 45 2.10 1.15 0.49
N ALA A 46 3.27 1.74 0.27
CA ALA A 46 3.44 3.18 0.25
C ALA A 46 3.32 3.81 -1.14
N LEU A 47 2.66 4.96 -1.18
CA LEU A 47 2.57 5.84 -2.33
C LEU A 47 3.56 6.99 -2.17
N LEU A 48 4.17 7.43 -3.27
CA LEU A 48 5.05 8.60 -3.27
C LEU A 48 4.22 9.88 -3.45
N PHE A 49 4.30 10.79 -2.48
CA PHE A 49 3.76 12.14 -2.57
C PHE A 49 4.87 13.13 -2.25
N GLU A 50 5.21 14.02 -3.17
CA GLU A 50 6.21 15.09 -2.92
C GLU A 50 7.49 14.56 -2.26
N ASP A 51 8.12 13.56 -2.87
CA ASP A 51 9.38 12.97 -2.41
C ASP A 51 9.33 12.29 -1.03
N VAL A 52 8.13 11.99 -0.51
CA VAL A 52 7.94 11.17 0.69
C VAL A 52 7.03 9.99 0.39
N LEU A 53 7.35 8.85 1.00
CA LEU A 53 6.52 7.65 0.93
C LEU A 53 5.50 7.68 2.07
N ILE A 54 4.23 7.40 1.76
CA ILE A 54 3.17 7.33 2.76
C ILE A 54 2.38 6.04 2.55
N PRO A 55 2.25 5.15 3.55
CA PRO A 55 1.42 3.95 3.47
C PRO A 55 -0.02 4.30 3.09
N ALA A 56 -0.60 3.53 2.16
CA ALA A 56 -1.97 3.76 1.69
C ALA A 56 -3.00 3.76 2.83
N GLY A 57 -2.80 2.93 3.86
CA GLY A 57 -3.65 2.90 5.06
C GLY A 57 -3.69 4.23 5.83
N CYS A 58 -2.60 5.01 5.83
CA CYS A 58 -2.54 6.32 6.48
C CYS A 58 -3.25 7.42 5.67
N LEU A 59 -3.48 7.19 4.39
CA LEU A 59 -4.11 8.13 3.46
C LEU A 59 -5.62 7.89 3.28
N VAL A 60 -6.18 6.88 3.97
CA VAL A 60 -7.61 6.57 3.90
C VAL A 60 -8.43 7.78 4.37
N ASN A 61 -9.31 8.24 3.49
CA ASN A 61 -10.18 9.40 3.66
C ASN A 61 -11.65 9.10 3.27
N ASP A 62 -11.95 7.83 3.00
CA ASP A 62 -13.26 7.30 2.60
C ASP A 62 -13.87 7.93 1.35
N ARG A 63 -13.05 8.59 0.52
CA ARG A 63 -13.47 9.22 -0.73
C ARG A 63 -12.62 8.77 -1.91
N THR A 64 -11.39 9.28 -1.99
CA THR A 64 -10.43 8.96 -3.06
C THR A 64 -9.55 7.78 -2.71
N ILE A 65 -9.31 7.57 -1.41
CA ILE A 65 -8.63 6.39 -0.88
C ILE A 65 -9.53 5.82 0.22
N SER A 66 -10.00 4.60 0.01
CA SER A 66 -11.01 3.96 0.86
C SER A 66 -10.65 2.51 1.15
N HIS A 67 -11.21 1.96 2.22
CA HIS A 67 -11.14 0.53 2.46
C HIS A 67 -12.00 -0.23 1.45
N TYR A 68 -11.40 -1.21 0.77
CA TYR A 68 -12.11 -2.08 -0.14
C TYR A 68 -12.77 -3.25 0.61
N PRO A 69 -14.11 -3.38 0.57
CA PRO A 69 -14.82 -4.42 1.28
C PRO A 69 -14.71 -5.77 0.55
N ALA A 70 -13.52 -6.37 0.59
CA ALA A 70 -13.22 -7.65 -0.08
C ALA A 70 -13.82 -8.89 0.60
N HIS A 71 -14.79 -8.73 1.50
CA HIS A 71 -15.41 -9.83 2.25
C HIS A 71 -16.24 -10.77 1.37
N GLN A 72 -16.50 -10.41 0.11
CA GLN A 72 -17.14 -11.27 -0.87
C GLN A 72 -16.18 -12.29 -1.50
N TYR A 73 -14.86 -12.09 -1.37
CA TYR A 73 -13.86 -12.99 -1.95
C TYR A 73 -13.26 -13.90 -0.88
N ASP A 74 -13.11 -15.18 -1.21
CA ASP A 74 -12.47 -16.16 -0.32
C ASP A 74 -10.96 -16.01 -0.28
N GLN A 75 -10.40 -15.40 -1.33
CA GLN A 75 -8.98 -15.22 -1.49
C GLN A 75 -8.66 -13.95 -2.27
N LEU A 76 -7.66 -13.22 -1.78
CA LEU A 76 -7.03 -12.10 -2.47
C LEU A 76 -5.56 -12.40 -2.69
N GLU A 77 -5.05 -11.96 -3.83
CA GLU A 77 -3.65 -12.14 -4.21
C GLU A 77 -3.04 -10.78 -4.52
N PHE A 78 -1.90 -10.50 -3.90
CA PHE A 78 -1.15 -9.26 -4.10
C PHE A 78 0.18 -9.61 -4.73
N PHE A 79 0.53 -8.88 -5.79
CA PHE A 79 1.82 -9.02 -6.45
C PHE A 79 2.66 -7.80 -6.12
N HIS A 80 3.87 -8.03 -5.59
CA HIS A 80 4.82 -6.97 -5.34
C HIS A 80 6.02 -7.06 -6.27
N LEU A 81 6.47 -5.89 -6.74
CA LEU A 81 7.68 -5.76 -7.55
C LEU A 81 8.91 -5.55 -6.66
N LYS A 82 9.88 -6.47 -6.70
CA LYS A 82 11.17 -6.36 -6.01
C LYS A 82 12.27 -6.02 -7.01
N LEU A 83 12.85 -4.83 -6.86
CA LEU A 83 14.04 -4.41 -7.57
C LEU A 83 15.30 -4.63 -6.72
N GLU A 84 16.46 -4.45 -7.35
CA GLU A 84 17.76 -4.54 -6.70
C GLU A 84 17.91 -3.48 -5.60
N THR A 85 17.62 -2.23 -5.93
CA THR A 85 17.42 -1.13 -4.98
C THR A 85 15.93 -0.88 -4.76
N HIS A 86 15.54 -0.43 -3.58
CA HIS A 86 14.20 0.11 -3.41
C HIS A 86 14.06 1.36 -4.28
N ASP A 87 12.96 1.44 -5.02
CA ASP A 87 12.65 2.51 -5.96
C ASP A 87 11.14 2.73 -6.07
N VAL A 88 10.72 3.73 -6.86
CA VAL A 88 9.32 4.03 -7.19
C VAL A 88 8.99 3.58 -8.61
N VAL A 89 7.83 2.96 -8.75
CA VAL A 89 7.25 2.56 -10.05
C VAL A 89 5.86 3.16 -10.20
N PHE A 90 5.35 3.22 -11.43
CA PHE A 90 3.98 3.69 -11.68
C PHE A 90 3.04 2.49 -11.81
N ALA A 91 2.15 2.30 -10.84
CA ALA A 91 1.06 1.32 -10.91
C ALA A 91 -0.23 2.05 -11.24
N GLU A 92 -0.86 1.73 -12.38
CA GLU A 92 -2.04 2.45 -12.89
C GLU A 92 -1.82 3.98 -12.94
N GLY A 93 -0.59 4.46 -13.12
CA GLY A 93 -0.23 5.88 -13.11
C GLY A 93 0.00 6.50 -11.72
N ALA A 94 -0.28 5.78 -10.63
CA ALA A 94 0.08 6.20 -9.29
C ALA A 94 1.55 5.83 -8.99
N PRO A 95 2.36 6.76 -8.46
CA PRO A 95 3.72 6.44 -8.05
C PRO A 95 3.70 5.64 -6.74
N CYS A 96 4.15 4.40 -6.81
CA CYS A 96 4.11 3.38 -5.76
C CYS A 96 5.51 2.89 -5.41
N GLU A 97 5.73 2.50 -4.17
CA GLU A 97 6.98 1.87 -3.78
C GLU A 97 7.16 0.48 -4.41
N THR A 98 8.40 0.12 -4.70
CA THR A 98 8.77 -1.28 -4.90
C THR A 98 8.98 -1.97 -3.56
N LEU A 99 8.90 -3.29 -3.53
CA LEU A 99 9.07 -4.04 -2.30
C LEU A 99 10.47 -3.86 -1.71
N LEU A 100 10.54 -3.43 -0.45
CA LEU A 100 11.81 -3.32 0.27
C LEU A 100 12.44 -4.70 0.54
N ARG A 101 11.68 -5.59 1.18
CA ARG A 101 12.12 -6.91 1.63
C ARG A 101 11.06 -7.96 1.33
N VAL A 102 11.49 -9.14 0.91
CA VAL A 102 10.64 -10.34 0.87
C VAL A 102 10.73 -10.99 2.25
N ASP A 103 9.60 -11.12 2.94
CA ASP A 103 9.51 -11.75 4.25
C ASP A 103 8.69 -13.05 4.19
N GLU A 104 8.67 -13.79 5.30
CA GLU A 104 8.01 -15.10 5.40
C GLU A 104 6.48 -15.06 5.23
N THR A 105 5.87 -13.87 5.32
CA THR A 105 4.43 -13.70 5.07
C THR A 105 4.08 -13.85 3.59
N MET A 106 5.09 -13.78 2.71
CA MET A 106 4.92 -13.93 1.28
C MET A 106 4.86 -15.40 0.88
N SER A 107 3.86 -15.74 0.07
CA SER A 107 3.62 -17.12 -0.38
C SER A 107 4.76 -17.71 -1.20
N ASN A 108 5.58 -16.88 -1.86
CA ASN A 108 6.74 -17.32 -2.62
C ASN A 108 8.08 -17.10 -1.88
N PHE A 109 8.05 -16.81 -0.57
CA PHE A 109 9.26 -16.56 0.23
C PHE A 109 10.27 -17.69 0.09
N ALA A 110 9.83 -18.94 0.22
CA ALA A 110 10.72 -20.10 0.14
C ALA A 110 11.44 -20.23 -1.22
N ASP A 111 10.72 -19.98 -2.33
CA ASP A 111 11.31 -19.97 -3.67
C ASP A 111 12.30 -18.81 -3.84
N TYR A 112 11.91 -17.62 -3.40
CA TYR A 112 12.76 -16.43 -3.44
C TYR A 112 14.04 -16.62 -2.62
N PHE A 113 13.92 -17.19 -1.43
CA PHE A 113 15.04 -17.46 -0.53
C PHE A 113 16.00 -18.49 -1.14
N ARG A 114 15.49 -19.55 -1.78
CA ARG A 114 16.32 -20.54 -2.47
C ARG A 114 17.11 -19.95 -3.64
N SER A 115 16.51 -19.05 -4.42
CA SER A 115 17.14 -18.50 -5.62
C SER A 115 18.06 -17.31 -5.34
N HIS A 116 17.85 -16.56 -4.26
CA HIS A 116 18.54 -15.31 -3.99
C HIS A 116 19.26 -15.24 -2.65
N GLY A 117 19.04 -16.22 -1.76
CA GLY A 117 19.68 -16.30 -0.45
C GLY A 117 19.30 -15.13 0.47
N THR A 118 20.13 -14.93 1.50
CA THR A 118 19.97 -13.92 2.55
C THR A 118 20.54 -12.56 2.20
N ALA A 119 21.23 -12.39 1.05
CA ALA A 119 21.94 -11.16 0.74
C ALA A 119 20.97 -9.98 0.75
N GLU A 120 20.95 -9.27 1.87
CA GLU A 120 20.07 -8.15 2.13
C GLU A 120 20.43 -7.06 1.14
N ALA A 121 19.62 -6.94 0.09
CA ALA A 121 19.55 -5.69 -0.65
C ALA A 121 19.42 -4.55 0.38
N PRO A 122 20.10 -3.42 0.18
CA PRO A 122 20.09 -2.32 1.13
C PRO A 122 18.64 -2.03 1.56
N SER A 123 18.38 -2.17 2.85
CA SER A 123 17.07 -2.01 3.49
C SER A 123 16.70 -0.53 3.66
N GLN A 124 17.16 0.30 2.74
CA GLN A 124 16.92 1.72 2.70
C GLN A 124 15.79 2.00 1.70
N HIS A 125 14.75 2.69 2.16
CA HIS A 125 13.73 3.22 1.28
C HIS A 125 14.33 4.27 0.33
N CYS A 126 13.82 4.34 -0.89
CA CYS A 126 14.20 5.34 -1.89
C CYS A 126 13.87 6.79 -1.47
N ALA A 127 12.93 6.94 -0.54
CA ALA A 127 12.48 8.22 -0.02
C ALA A 127 12.10 8.07 1.45
N ARG A 128 11.91 9.21 2.13
CA ARG A 128 11.54 9.22 3.55
C ARG A 128 10.12 8.68 3.71
N LEU A 129 9.96 7.63 4.51
CA LEU A 129 8.66 7.10 4.88
C LEU A 129 8.04 7.97 5.99
N LEU A 130 6.84 8.49 5.76
CA LEU A 130 6.04 9.24 6.73
C LEU A 130 4.72 8.50 6.99
N CYS A 131 4.36 8.37 8.26
CA CYS A 131 3.05 7.85 8.66
C CYS A 131 2.67 8.41 10.03
N ASN A 132 1.39 8.73 10.20
CA ASN A 132 0.78 9.08 11.48
C ASN A 132 -0.26 8.01 11.82
N GLY A 133 -0.03 7.19 12.86
CA GLY A 133 -0.96 6.14 13.29
C GLY A 133 -0.31 4.90 13.95
N PRO A 134 -1.09 4.05 14.63
CA PRO A 134 -0.58 2.92 15.43
C PRO A 134 0.14 1.82 14.62
N LEU A 135 -0.09 1.70 13.30
CA LEU A 135 0.67 0.82 12.41
C LEU A 135 2.19 1.10 12.40
N THR A 136 2.60 2.29 12.88
CA THR A 136 3.99 2.73 12.93
C THR A 136 4.80 2.05 14.04
N GLU A 137 4.18 1.60 15.14
CA GLU A 137 4.94 0.99 16.25
C GLU A 137 5.59 -0.34 15.85
N LEU A 138 5.06 -1.00 14.81
CA LEU A 138 5.51 -2.34 14.43
C LEU A 138 6.68 -2.37 13.44
N ARG A 139 7.08 -1.26 12.79
CA ARG A 139 8.01 -1.37 11.63
C ARG A 139 9.21 -0.42 11.53
N THR A 140 9.34 0.64 12.32
CA THR A 140 10.47 1.59 12.13
C THR A 140 11.29 1.86 13.40
N ARG A 141 12.27 0.99 13.67
CA ARG A 141 13.44 1.34 14.49
C ARG A 141 14.46 2.08 13.63
N GLY A 142 14.33 3.41 13.57
CA GLY A 142 15.29 4.29 12.92
C GLY A 142 14.98 5.76 13.19
N ARG A 143 15.18 6.22 14.44
CA ARG A 143 14.92 7.60 14.85
C ARG A 143 16.12 8.49 14.51
N SER A 144 15.93 9.45 13.60
CA SER A 144 16.77 10.65 13.50
C SER A 144 16.16 11.77 14.35
N LEU A 145 17.00 12.50 15.10
CA LEU A 145 16.60 13.41 16.20
C LEU A 145 16.20 14.83 15.79
N LEU A 146 16.07 15.11 14.49
CA LEU A 146 15.65 16.44 14.01
C LEU A 146 14.12 16.49 13.84
N SER A 147 13.48 17.06 14.87
CA SER A 147 12.05 17.39 15.07
C SER A 147 11.02 16.40 14.49
N PRO A 148 10.50 15.46 15.32
CA PRO A 148 9.32 14.64 14.99
C PRO A 148 8.13 15.47 14.47
N TRP A 149 8.01 16.71 14.95
CA TRP A 149 6.96 17.67 14.60
C TRP A 149 6.92 18.04 13.12
N LEU A 150 8.08 18.24 12.46
CA LEU A 150 8.11 18.64 11.05
C LEU A 150 7.64 17.50 10.13
N GLY A 151 7.90 16.24 10.51
CA GLY A 151 7.39 15.08 9.80
C GLY A 151 5.86 14.93 9.92
N LEU A 152 5.31 15.23 11.10
CA LEU A 152 3.87 15.21 11.34
C LEU A 152 3.16 16.34 10.57
N GLN A 153 3.68 17.56 10.62
CA GLN A 153 3.13 18.70 9.88
C GLN A 153 3.07 18.42 8.37
N ARG A 154 4.17 17.93 7.78
CA ARG A 154 4.22 17.59 6.36
C ARG A 154 3.24 16.47 5.99
N PHE A 155 3.07 15.47 6.86
CA PHE A 155 2.07 14.42 6.66
C PHE A 155 0.64 15.01 6.66
N ASP A 156 0.31 15.84 7.65
CA ASP A 156 -1.02 16.45 7.79
C ASP A 156 -1.34 17.37 6.60
N GLU A 157 -0.35 18.11 6.10
CA GLU A 157 -0.47 18.95 4.89
C GLU A 157 -0.79 18.12 3.64
N ILE A 158 -0.06 17.01 3.42
CA ILE A 158 -0.30 16.12 2.28
C ILE A 158 -1.70 15.50 2.38
N ARG A 159 -2.07 15.01 3.56
CA ARG A 159 -3.39 14.42 3.80
C ARG A 159 -4.51 15.42 3.56
N MET A 160 -4.42 16.62 4.15
CA MET A 160 -5.39 17.69 3.95
C MET A 160 -5.56 18.04 2.47
N ARG A 161 -4.47 18.11 1.71
CA ARG A 161 -4.56 18.43 0.28
C ARG A 161 -5.23 17.32 -0.53
N ILE A 162 -4.99 16.04 -0.18
CA ILE A 162 -5.71 14.92 -0.82
C ILE A 162 -7.20 15.03 -0.50
N GLU A 163 -7.58 15.35 0.73
CA GLU A 163 -8.97 15.57 1.13
C GLU A 163 -9.61 16.76 0.39
N LEU A 164 -8.92 17.90 0.30
CA LEU A 164 -9.40 19.08 -0.44
C LEU A 164 -9.60 18.79 -1.93
N ARG A 165 -8.70 18.00 -2.54
CA ARG A 165 -8.86 17.57 -3.93
C ARG A 165 -10.07 16.66 -4.10
N ALA A 166 -10.27 15.71 -3.19
CA ALA A 166 -11.45 14.84 -3.20
C ALA A 166 -12.75 15.67 -3.15
N LEU A 167 -12.80 16.71 -2.31
CA LEU A 167 -13.95 17.61 -2.23
C LEU A 167 -14.16 18.38 -3.53
N ALA A 168 -13.10 18.90 -4.15
CA ALA A 168 -13.19 19.60 -5.43
C ALA A 168 -13.72 18.69 -6.55
N ASP A 169 -13.25 17.45 -6.63
CA ASP A 169 -13.67 16.48 -7.64
C ASP A 169 -15.14 16.05 -7.42
N CYS A 170 -15.59 15.93 -6.16
CA CYS A 170 -17.01 15.72 -5.82
C CYS A 170 -17.90 16.91 -6.23
N CYS A 171 -17.45 18.16 -5.99
CA CYS A 171 -18.18 19.37 -6.39
C CYS A 171 -18.25 19.54 -7.91
N ALA A 172 -17.30 18.99 -8.66
CA ALA A 172 -17.26 19.03 -10.12
C ALA A 172 -18.15 17.96 -10.81
N GLY A 173 -18.93 17.19 -10.06
CA GLY A 173 -19.85 16.18 -10.59
C GLY A 173 -19.24 14.80 -10.87
N GLY A 174 -17.96 14.59 -10.51
CA GLY A 174 -17.29 13.30 -10.60
C GLY A 174 -17.47 12.49 -9.33
N ALA A 175 -18.62 11.83 -9.17
CA ALA A 175 -18.73 10.80 -8.13
C ALA A 175 -17.81 9.62 -8.50
N CYS A 176 -16.86 9.29 -7.63
CA CYS A 176 -16.00 8.10 -7.74
C CYS A 176 -16.85 6.83 -7.48
N VAL A 177 -17.84 6.57 -8.33
CA VAL A 177 -18.67 5.36 -8.23
C VAL A 177 -17.83 4.18 -8.72
N GLY A 178 -17.50 3.28 -7.79
CA GLY A 178 -16.66 2.12 -8.06
C GLY A 178 -17.25 1.23 -9.14
N ARG A 179 -16.49 1.06 -10.23
CA ARG A 179 -16.85 0.16 -11.31
C ARG A 179 -16.31 -1.23 -10.95
N GLN A 180 -17.13 -2.03 -10.27
CA GLN A 180 -16.83 -3.45 -10.05
C GLN A 180 -16.72 -4.15 -11.41
N ARG A 181 -15.56 -4.72 -11.73
CA ARG A 181 -15.42 -5.66 -12.85
C ARG A 181 -15.88 -7.03 -12.37
N ASN A 182 -16.95 -7.54 -12.99
CA ASN A 182 -17.62 -8.78 -12.60
C ASN A 182 -17.06 -9.97 -13.41
N ASP A 183 -15.80 -10.35 -13.19
CA ASP A 183 -15.16 -11.51 -13.84
C ASP A 183 -14.80 -12.65 -12.87
N GLY A 184 -15.20 -12.53 -11.60
CA GLY A 184 -14.95 -13.54 -10.58
C GLY A 184 -13.49 -13.67 -10.15
N ARG A 185 -12.57 -12.82 -10.64
CA ARG A 185 -11.15 -12.78 -10.23
C ARG A 185 -10.64 -11.34 -10.24
N GLU A 186 -10.65 -10.69 -9.07
CA GLU A 186 -10.08 -9.35 -8.94
C GLU A 186 -8.58 -9.44 -8.60
N TYR A 187 -7.76 -8.92 -9.51
CA TYR A 187 -6.31 -8.83 -9.34
C TYR A 187 -5.95 -7.48 -8.71
N ALA A 188 -5.26 -7.51 -7.57
CA ALA A 188 -4.76 -6.34 -6.87
C ALA A 188 -3.24 -6.20 -7.14
N TYR A 189 -2.82 -5.01 -7.55
CA TYR A 189 -1.42 -4.70 -7.87
C TYR A 189 -0.83 -3.86 -6.74
N SER A 190 0.27 -4.31 -6.14
CA SER A 190 1.05 -3.58 -5.13
C SER A 190 2.45 -3.29 -5.68
#